data_AF-A0A926HLC9-F1
#
_entry.id   AF-A0A926HLC9-F1
#
_cell.length_a   1.000
_cell.length_b   1.000
_cell.length_c   1.000
_cell.angle_alpha   90.00
_cell.angle_beta   90.00
_cell.angle_gamma   90.00
#
_symmetry.space_group_name_H-M   'P 1'
#
loop_
_entity.id
_entity.type
_entity.pdbx_description
1 polymer ?
#
loop_
_entity_poly.entity_id
_entity_poly.type
_entity_poly.pdbx_seq_one_letter_code
_entity_poly.pdbx_strand_id
1 'polypeptide(L)'
;MHNDVFTKLYETLDTTPCLLEYGVDEDKVTLEVKRHLPFQDAAKFVADVVVECVDEDSENYYAFLKDFMVRRSLMTYYTDFKLSRDVSKQYDFLYGSTLCEDVLALIDRSQYNVLCEAIDNQLEFSRQALVSAQHAKLAEIAQRLTEIADQVNGLFDNIDAGELSSVLDRLKDLDANKIMETIAERKAETI
;
A
#
# COMPACT_ATOMS: atom_id res chain seq x y z
N MET A 1 34.34 -33.99 2.31
CA MET A 1 35.34 -32.92 2.03
C MET A 1 34.71 -31.57 1.66
N HIS A 2 33.40 -31.47 1.39
CA HIS A 2 32.73 -30.19 1.06
C HIS A 2 32.37 -29.28 2.24
N ASN A 3 32.38 -29.79 3.48
CA ASN A 3 31.93 -29.01 4.65
C ASN A 3 32.98 -27.99 5.15
N ASP A 4 34.25 -28.14 4.76
CA ASP A 4 35.37 -27.36 5.31
C ASP A 4 35.53 -25.98 4.64
N VAL A 5 35.17 -25.84 3.35
CA VAL A 5 35.28 -24.56 2.63
C VAL A 5 34.17 -23.59 3.04
N PHE A 6 32.94 -24.08 3.19
CA PHE A 6 31.81 -23.24 3.57
C PHE A 6 32.00 -22.66 4.98
N THR A 7 32.41 -23.48 5.95
CA THR A 7 32.73 -23.02 7.31
C THR A 7 33.85 -21.97 7.32
N LYS A 8 34.94 -22.22 6.58
CA LYS A 8 36.04 -21.25 6.47
C LYS A 8 35.61 -19.93 5.84
N LEU A 9 34.77 -19.95 4.81
CA LEU A 9 34.22 -18.72 4.22
C LEU A 9 33.27 -18.00 5.18
N TYR A 10 32.45 -18.75 5.92
CA TYR A 10 31.53 -18.19 6.89
C TYR A 10 32.26 -17.46 8.03
N GLU A 11 33.36 -18.04 8.53
CA GLU A 11 34.21 -17.42 9.57
C GLU A 11 34.91 -16.13 9.08
N THR A 12 35.03 -15.91 7.77
CA THR A 12 35.59 -14.66 7.21
C THR A 12 34.58 -13.53 7.09
N LEU A 13 33.29 -13.78 7.36
CA LEU A 13 32.27 -12.75 7.34
C LEU A 13 32.44 -11.81 8.54
N ASP A 14 32.82 -10.56 8.27
CA ASP A 14 32.80 -9.52 9.29
C ASP A 14 31.34 -9.10 9.58
N THR A 15 30.80 -9.68 10.64
CA THR A 15 29.46 -9.35 11.15
C THR A 15 29.52 -8.34 12.29
N THR A 16 30.71 -7.82 12.62
CA THR A 16 30.90 -6.89 13.72
C THR A 16 30.20 -5.57 13.40
N PRO A 17 29.31 -5.09 14.27
CA PRO A 17 28.70 -3.78 14.10
C PRO A 17 29.76 -2.66 14.13
N CYS A 18 29.52 -1.62 13.35
CA CYS A 18 30.32 -0.40 13.37
C CYS A 18 29.72 0.60 14.36
N LEU A 19 30.56 1.35 15.05
CA LEU A 19 30.11 2.44 15.93
C LEU A 19 30.25 3.77 15.21
N LEU A 20 29.17 4.53 15.16
CA LEU A 20 29.12 5.86 14.58
C LEU A 20 28.89 6.86 15.72
N GLU A 21 29.84 7.77 15.94
CA GLU A 21 29.78 8.76 17.02
C GLU A 21 29.41 10.15 16.49
N TYR A 22 28.43 10.78 17.12
CA TYR A 22 28.08 12.18 16.90
C TYR A 22 28.28 12.99 18.18
N GLY A 23 28.92 14.15 18.04
CA GLY A 23 28.90 15.18 19.08
C GLY A 23 27.61 15.98 19.00
N VAL A 24 26.88 16.05 20.10
CA VAL A 24 25.71 16.91 20.26
C VAL A 24 25.97 17.79 21.48
N ASP A 25 26.31 19.05 21.23
CA ASP A 25 26.78 19.99 22.26
C ASP A 25 28.00 19.44 23.04
N GLU A 26 27.85 19.18 24.35
CA GLU A 26 28.87 18.57 25.21
C GLU A 26 28.75 17.04 25.31
N ASP A 27 27.66 16.48 24.78
CA ASP A 27 27.36 15.05 24.82
C ASP A 27 27.83 14.32 23.56
N LYS A 28 28.05 13.01 23.71
CA LYS A 28 28.30 12.11 22.59
C LYS A 28 27.16 11.10 22.48
N VAL A 29 26.64 10.97 21.26
CA VAL A 29 25.70 9.92 20.90
C VAL A 29 26.46 8.89 20.08
N THR A 30 26.47 7.65 20.54
CA THR A 30 27.02 6.52 19.79
C THR A 30 25.88 5.70 19.23
N LEU A 31 25.97 5.39 17.95
CA LEU A 31 25.04 4.55 17.21
C LEU A 31 25.73 3.25 16.80
N GLU A 32 25.09 2.12 17.05
CA GLU A 32 25.52 0.83 16.53
C GLU A 32 24.92 0.63 15.13
N VAL A 33 25.77 0.33 14.14
CA VAL A 33 25.38 0.08 12.75
C VAL A 33 25.74 -1.34 12.36
N LYS A 34 24.73 -2.17 12.08
CA LYS A 34 24.92 -3.52 11.54
C LYS A 34 25.48 -3.40 10.11
N ARG A 35 26.56 -4.11 9.78
CA ARG A 35 27.08 -4.13 8.40
C ARG A 35 26.16 -4.87 7.44
N HIS A 36 25.50 -5.93 7.92
CA HIS A 36 24.66 -6.81 7.12
C HIS A 36 23.43 -7.19 7.95
N LEU A 37 22.26 -7.25 7.31
CA LEU A 37 21.05 -7.73 7.96
C LEU A 37 20.98 -9.26 7.93
N PRO A 38 20.62 -9.92 9.04
CA PRO A 38 20.21 -11.30 8.96
C PRO A 38 18.97 -11.43 8.08
N PHE A 39 18.78 -12.59 7.45
CA PHE A 39 17.71 -12.83 6.47
C PHE A 39 16.31 -12.39 6.97
N GLN A 40 15.99 -12.64 8.25
CA GLN A 40 14.69 -12.26 8.81
C GLN A 40 14.49 -10.73 8.85
N ASP A 41 15.52 -9.97 9.21
CA ASP A 41 15.47 -8.51 9.23
C ASP A 41 15.42 -7.95 7.80
N ALA A 42 16.17 -8.55 6.88
CA ALA A 42 16.11 -8.20 5.46
C ALA A 42 14.72 -8.43 4.84
N ALA A 43 14.06 -9.55 5.16
CA ALA A 43 12.71 -9.83 4.69
C ALA A 43 11.69 -8.83 5.23
N LYS A 44 11.79 -8.48 6.52
CA LYS A 44 10.90 -7.48 7.13
C LYS A 44 11.17 -6.07 6.62
N PHE A 45 12.43 -5.71 6.37
CA PHE A 45 12.78 -4.44 5.74
C PHE A 45 12.01 -4.24 4.43
N VAL A 46 11.98 -5.25 3.56
CA VAL A 46 11.25 -5.19 2.29
C VAL A 46 9.74 -5.12 2.54
N ALA A 47 9.21 -6.00 3.39
CA ALA A 47 7.78 -6.07 3.68
C ALA A 47 7.22 -4.76 4.24
N ASP A 48 7.90 -4.16 5.22
CA ASP A 48 7.47 -2.92 5.86
C ASP A 48 7.42 -1.75 4.88
N VAL A 49 8.39 -1.66 3.95
CA VAL A 49 8.37 -0.62 2.91
C VAL A 49 7.20 -0.84 1.96
N VAL A 50 6.97 -2.08 1.53
CA VAL A 50 5.92 -2.42 0.56
C VAL A 50 4.53 -2.15 1.11
N VAL A 51 4.25 -2.61 2.34
CA VAL A 51 2.92 -2.47 2.98
C VAL A 51 2.56 -1.00 3.15
N GLU A 52 3.51 -0.14 3.48
CA GLU A 52 3.24 1.29 3.70
C GLU A 52 3.07 2.09 2.40
N CYS A 53 3.48 1.53 1.26
CA CYS A 53 3.29 2.14 -0.05
C CYS A 53 2.00 1.70 -0.75
N VAL A 54 1.32 0.67 -0.24
CA VAL A 54 0.13 0.07 -0.85
C VAL A 54 -0.99 0.05 0.18
N ASP A 55 -2.07 0.77 -0.08
CA ASP A 55 -3.27 0.72 0.74
C ASP A 55 -4.19 -0.37 0.20
N GLU A 56 -4.23 -1.50 0.92
CA GLU A 56 -5.05 -2.67 0.57
C GLU A 56 -6.55 -2.37 0.64
N ASP A 57 -6.99 -1.43 1.50
CA ASP A 57 -8.40 -1.10 1.68
C ASP A 57 -8.89 -0.13 0.60
N SER A 58 -8.09 0.90 0.29
CA SER A 58 -8.46 1.92 -0.69
C SER A 58 -7.97 1.63 -2.10
N GLU A 59 -7.29 0.50 -2.32
CA GLU A 59 -6.79 0.10 -3.63
C GLU A 59 -5.88 1.17 -4.24
N ASN A 60 -5.08 1.84 -3.39
CA ASN A 60 -4.24 2.97 -3.79
C ASN A 60 -2.74 2.63 -3.64
N TYR A 61 -1.94 3.22 -4.52
CA TYR A 61 -0.49 3.12 -4.51
C TYR A 61 0.15 4.50 -4.32
N TYR A 62 0.96 4.65 -3.27
CA TYR A 62 1.58 5.92 -2.88
C TYR A 62 3.09 5.90 -3.17
N ALA A 63 3.46 6.01 -4.44
CA ALA A 63 4.86 5.97 -4.90
C ALA A 63 5.78 6.95 -4.16
N PHE A 64 5.27 8.13 -3.78
CA PHE A 64 6.05 9.18 -3.12
C PHE A 64 6.53 8.78 -1.72
N LEU A 65 5.89 7.79 -1.07
CA LEU A 65 6.29 7.30 0.25
C LEU A 65 7.52 6.40 0.20
N LYS A 66 7.85 5.81 -0.96
CA LYS A 66 8.92 4.82 -1.09
C LYS A 66 10.24 5.29 -0.49
N ASP A 67 10.74 6.46 -0.90
CA ASP A 67 12.06 6.94 -0.42
C ASP A 67 12.07 7.16 1.09
N PHE A 68 10.99 7.77 1.61
CA PHE A 68 10.82 7.98 3.04
C PHE A 68 10.79 6.65 3.82
N MET A 69 10.03 5.67 3.32
CA MET A 69 9.93 4.36 3.95
C MET A 69 11.25 3.60 3.89
N VAL A 70 12.00 3.68 2.78
CA VAL A 70 13.34 3.08 2.67
C VAL A 70 14.31 3.70 3.68
N ARG A 71 14.33 5.04 3.81
CA ARG A 71 15.18 5.74 4.80
C ARG A 71 14.79 5.39 6.24
N ARG A 72 13.49 5.30 6.52
CA ARG A 72 12.97 4.90 7.83
C ARG A 72 13.35 3.45 8.17
N SER A 73 13.20 2.53 7.21
CA SER A 73 13.57 1.12 7.38
C SER A 73 15.08 0.96 7.50
N LEU A 74 15.89 1.76 6.80
CA LEU A 74 17.34 1.80 6.97
C LEU A 74 17.70 2.03 8.44
N MET A 75 17.18 3.12 9.03
CA MET A 75 17.44 3.42 10.43
C MET A 75 16.90 2.35 11.38
N THR A 76 15.73 1.80 11.09
CA THR A 76 15.06 0.83 11.97
C THR A 76 15.78 -0.52 12.04
N TYR A 77 16.28 -1.02 10.90
CA TYR A 77 16.83 -2.37 10.80
C TYR A 77 18.35 -2.41 10.95
N TYR A 78 19.06 -1.41 10.39
CA TYR A 78 20.52 -1.37 10.41
C TYR A 78 21.08 -0.72 11.66
N THR A 79 20.27 -0.06 12.48
CA THR A 79 20.78 0.69 13.63
C THR A 79 19.99 0.43 14.91
N ASP A 80 20.57 0.79 16.06
CA ASP A 80 19.87 0.82 17.34
C ASP A 80 19.10 2.12 17.59
N PHE A 81 19.16 3.08 16.65
CA PHE A 81 18.46 4.36 16.74
C PHE A 81 16.95 4.18 16.87
N LYS A 82 16.33 4.93 17.78
CA LYS A 82 14.87 4.96 17.93
C LYS A 82 14.33 6.24 17.33
N LEU A 83 13.75 6.11 16.13
CA LEU A 83 13.00 7.19 15.50
C LEU A 83 11.81 7.62 16.38
N SER A 84 11.51 8.92 16.36
CA SER A 84 10.32 9.51 16.98
C SER A 84 9.05 8.82 16.49
N ARG A 85 8.00 8.73 17.31
CA ARG A 85 6.67 8.25 16.84
C ARG A 85 5.94 9.25 15.95
N ASP A 86 6.34 10.51 16.00
CA ASP A 86 5.79 11.58 15.15
C ASP A 86 6.41 11.51 13.75
N VAL A 87 5.57 11.27 12.74
CA VAL A 87 5.98 11.12 11.34
C VAL A 87 6.60 12.40 10.78
N SER A 88 6.12 13.59 11.17
CA SER A 88 6.69 14.86 10.69
C SER A 88 8.11 15.03 11.20
N LYS A 89 8.32 14.73 12.49
CA LYS A 89 9.68 14.75 13.07
C LYS A 89 10.60 13.70 12.46
N GLN A 90 10.08 12.52 12.12
CA GLN A 90 10.86 11.52 11.39
C GLN A 90 11.28 12.05 10.02
N TYR A 91 10.36 12.66 9.29
CA TYR A 91 10.63 13.21 7.97
C TYR A 91 11.71 14.31 8.04
N ASP A 92 11.53 15.30 8.91
CA ASP A 92 12.51 16.38 9.09
C ASP A 92 13.89 15.83 9.48
N PHE A 93 13.93 14.80 10.33
CA PHE A 93 15.18 14.19 10.76
C PHE A 93 15.88 13.39 9.63
N LEU A 94 15.15 12.54 8.91
CA LEU A 94 15.70 11.66 7.88
C LEU A 94 16.17 12.41 6.63
N TYR A 95 15.59 13.58 6.35
CA TYR A 95 15.96 14.42 5.21
C TYR A 95 16.79 15.66 5.61
N GLY A 96 16.76 16.06 6.88
CA GLY A 96 17.51 17.21 7.40
C GLY A 96 18.86 16.85 8.02
N SER A 97 19.21 15.57 8.12
CA SER A 97 20.49 15.08 8.66
C SER A 97 21.26 14.25 7.64
N THR A 98 22.57 14.08 7.85
CA THR A 98 23.43 13.19 7.04
C THR A 98 23.43 11.75 7.54
N LEU A 99 22.65 11.45 8.59
CA LEU A 99 22.75 10.20 9.31
C LEU A 99 22.45 8.98 8.42
N CYS A 100 21.49 9.10 7.51
CA CYS A 100 21.20 8.04 6.56
C CYS A 100 22.40 7.77 5.65
N GLU A 101 23.04 8.81 5.12
CA GLU A 101 24.20 8.71 4.25
C GLU A 101 25.41 8.12 5.00
N ASP A 102 25.61 8.51 6.26
CA ASP A 102 26.67 8.00 7.12
C ASP A 102 26.46 6.51 7.47
N VAL A 103 25.21 6.10 7.74
CA VAL A 103 24.86 4.68 7.89
C VAL A 103 25.10 3.93 6.58
N LEU A 104 24.65 4.46 5.44
CA LEU A 104 24.84 3.83 4.12
C LEU A 104 26.31 3.61 3.77
N ALA A 105 27.22 4.46 4.25
CA ALA A 105 28.65 4.30 4.03
C ALA A 105 29.26 3.11 4.81
N LEU A 106 28.59 2.63 5.85
CA LEU A 106 29.08 1.57 6.74
C LEU A 106 28.49 0.19 6.46
N ILE A 107 27.37 0.12 5.73
CA ILE A 107 26.68 -1.14 5.43
C ILE A 107 27.18 -1.79 4.13
N ASP A 108 26.86 -3.07 3.98
CA ASP A 108 27.00 -3.80 2.72
C ASP A 108 26.07 -3.21 1.65
N ARG A 109 26.65 -2.42 0.74
CA ARG A 109 25.94 -1.80 -0.37
C ARG A 109 25.37 -2.83 -1.35
N SER A 110 25.99 -4.00 -1.48
CA SER A 110 25.46 -5.06 -2.34
C SER A 110 24.16 -5.60 -1.76
N GLN A 111 24.12 -5.93 -0.46
CA GLN A 111 22.88 -6.36 0.18
C GLN A 111 21.82 -5.27 0.08
N TYR A 112 22.16 -4.04 0.45
CA TYR A 112 21.22 -2.92 0.44
C TYR A 112 20.58 -2.70 -0.95
N ASN A 113 21.38 -2.73 -2.02
CA ASN A 113 20.87 -2.58 -3.38
C ASN A 113 19.91 -3.72 -3.77
N VAL A 114 20.21 -4.96 -3.35
CA VAL A 114 19.30 -6.11 -3.56
C VAL A 114 17.98 -5.91 -2.83
N LEU A 115 17.99 -5.34 -1.62
CA LEU A 115 16.75 -5.01 -0.89
C LEU A 115 15.95 -3.93 -1.61
N CYS A 116 16.60 -2.88 -2.12
CA CYS A 116 15.94 -1.83 -2.91
C CYS A 116 15.32 -2.40 -4.19
N GLU A 117 16.03 -3.26 -4.91
CA GLU A 117 15.52 -3.93 -6.11
C GLU A 117 14.34 -4.85 -5.79
N ALA A 118 14.40 -5.59 -4.69
CA ALA A 118 13.29 -6.43 -4.23
C ALA A 118 12.04 -5.60 -3.91
N ILE A 119 12.22 -4.44 -3.26
CA ILE A 119 11.13 -3.48 -3.01
C ILE A 119 10.54 -3.01 -4.34
N ASP A 120 11.37 -2.57 -5.28
CA ASP A 120 10.90 -2.09 -6.59
C ASP A 120 10.08 -3.15 -7.34
N ASN A 121 10.59 -4.38 -7.39
CA ASN A 121 9.90 -5.49 -8.04
C ASN A 121 8.56 -5.80 -7.36
N GLN A 122 8.51 -5.76 -6.03
CA GLN A 122 7.29 -6.08 -5.28
C GLN A 122 6.25 -4.95 -5.39
N LEU A 123 6.66 -3.68 -5.36
CA LEU A 123 5.77 -2.55 -5.60
C LEU A 123 5.19 -2.58 -7.02
N GLU A 124 6.02 -2.90 -8.02
CA GLU A 124 5.55 -3.02 -9.41
C GLU A 124 4.57 -4.18 -9.58
N PHE A 125 4.84 -5.32 -8.93
CA PHE A 125 3.89 -6.44 -8.89
C PHE A 125 2.56 -6.02 -8.25
N SER A 126 2.58 -5.36 -7.08
CA SER A 126 1.36 -4.88 -6.42
C SER A 126 0.59 -3.88 -7.28
N ARG A 127 1.28 -2.98 -7.98
CA ARG A 127 0.69 -2.03 -8.92
C ARG A 127 0.00 -2.75 -10.09
N GLN A 128 0.63 -3.77 -10.65
CA GLN A 128 0.04 -4.56 -11.75
C GLN A 128 -1.17 -5.38 -11.28
N ALA A 129 -1.09 -5.96 -10.09
CA ALA A 129 -2.21 -6.68 -9.48
C ALA A 129 -3.42 -5.76 -9.27
N LEU A 130 -3.18 -4.55 -8.78
CA LEU A 130 -4.20 -3.53 -8.58
C LEU A 130 -4.90 -3.12 -9.88
N VAL A 131 -4.13 -2.80 -10.92
CA VAL A 131 -4.69 -2.46 -12.24
C VAL A 131 -5.50 -3.62 -12.81
N SER A 132 -5.01 -4.85 -12.65
CA SER A 132 -5.72 -6.05 -13.12
C SER A 132 -7.05 -6.25 -12.38
N ALA A 133 -7.08 -6.03 -11.06
CA ALA A 133 -8.30 -6.10 -10.26
C ALA A 133 -9.33 -5.03 -10.70
N GLN A 134 -8.88 -3.81 -10.98
CA GLN A 134 -9.74 -2.76 -11.52
C GLN A 134 -10.32 -3.11 -12.90
N HIS A 135 -9.51 -3.68 -13.80
CA HIS A 135 -10.01 -4.16 -15.09
C HIS A 135 -11.04 -5.28 -14.95
N ALA A 136 -10.85 -6.22 -14.02
CA ALA A 136 -11.81 -7.28 -13.76
C ALA A 136 -13.16 -6.73 -13.28
N LYS A 137 -13.15 -5.74 -12.37
CA LYS A 137 -14.37 -5.03 -11.92
C LYS A 137 -15.09 -4.32 -13.06
N LEU A 138 -14.36 -3.67 -13.96
CA LEU A 138 -14.96 -3.02 -15.14
C LEU A 138 -15.62 -4.03 -16.09
N ALA A 139 -14.97 -5.17 -16.33
CA ALA A 139 -15.54 -6.24 -17.14
C ALA A 139 -16.84 -6.78 -16.52
N GLU A 140 -16.86 -6.96 -15.20
CA GLU A 140 -18.06 -7.39 -14.47
C GLU A 140 -19.21 -6.37 -14.57
N ILE A 141 -18.90 -5.06 -14.44
CA ILE A 141 -19.91 -3.99 -14.61
C ILE A 141 -20.47 -4.01 -16.04
N ALA A 142 -19.61 -4.12 -17.05
CA ALA A 142 -20.05 -4.16 -18.45
C ALA A 142 -20.96 -5.37 -18.73
N GLN A 143 -20.64 -6.52 -18.13
CA GLN A 143 -21.48 -7.71 -18.21
C GLN A 143 -22.83 -7.49 -17.53
N ARG A 144 -22.87 -6.98 -16.30
CA ARG A 144 -24.13 -6.67 -15.59
C ARG A 144 -24.99 -5.65 -16.34
N LEU A 145 -24.39 -4.65 -16.98
CA LEU A 145 -25.11 -3.68 -17.81
C LEU A 145 -25.73 -4.35 -19.05
N THR A 146 -25.03 -5.30 -19.65
CA THR A 146 -25.54 -6.09 -20.78
C THR A 146 -26.73 -6.96 -20.33
N GLU A 147 -26.61 -7.63 -19.18
CA GLU A 147 -27.70 -8.42 -18.60
C GLU A 147 -28.94 -7.58 -18.28
N ILE A 148 -28.76 -6.37 -17.74
CA ILE A 148 -29.87 -5.43 -17.52
C ILE A 148 -30.51 -5.02 -18.85
N ALA A 149 -29.70 -4.68 -19.86
CA ALA A 149 -30.21 -4.31 -21.18
C ALA A 149 -31.01 -5.45 -21.81
N ASP A 150 -30.53 -6.69 -21.71
CA ASP A 150 -31.21 -7.89 -22.21
C ASP A 150 -32.51 -8.17 -21.44
N GLN A 151 -32.52 -8.00 -20.11
CA GLN A 151 -33.74 -8.11 -19.30
C GLN A 151 -34.77 -7.04 -19.68
N VAL A 152 -34.34 -5.80 -19.89
CA VAL A 152 -35.22 -4.70 -20.31
C VAL A 152 -35.77 -4.97 -21.71
N ASN A 153 -34.94 -5.37 -22.67
CA ASN A 153 -35.40 -5.73 -24.02
C ASN A 153 -36.38 -6.91 -23.97
N GLY A 154 -36.10 -7.95 -23.19
CA GLY A 154 -36.98 -9.10 -23.02
C GLY A 154 -38.32 -8.77 -22.36
N LEU A 155 -38.38 -7.76 -21.49
CA LEU A 155 -39.64 -7.25 -20.96
C LEU A 155 -40.47 -6.58 -22.05
N PHE A 156 -39.85 -5.81 -22.96
CA PHE A 156 -40.58 -5.13 -24.04
C PHE A 156 -40.94 -6.06 -25.22
N ASP A 157 -40.13 -7.07 -25.51
CA ASP A 157 -40.38 -8.04 -26.59
C ASP A 157 -41.60 -8.94 -26.29
N ASN A 158 -41.96 -9.13 -25.02
CA ASN A 158 -43.10 -9.96 -24.59
C ASN A 158 -44.32 -9.15 -24.13
N ILE A 159 -44.26 -7.81 -24.17
CA ILE A 159 -45.41 -6.96 -23.88
C ILE A 159 -46.23 -6.78 -25.16
N ASP A 160 -47.41 -7.36 -25.21
CA ASP A 160 -48.47 -6.98 -26.16
C ASP A 160 -48.83 -5.48 -25.93
N ALA A 161 -49.23 -4.77 -26.98
CA ALA A 161 -49.82 -3.43 -26.90
C ALA A 161 -50.89 -3.31 -25.78
N GLY A 162 -51.63 -4.38 -25.48
CA GLY A 162 -52.56 -4.46 -24.35
C GLY A 162 -51.89 -4.41 -22.97
N GLU A 163 -50.76 -5.09 -22.78
CA GLU A 163 -50.00 -5.04 -21.51
C GLU A 163 -49.26 -3.72 -21.34
N LEU A 164 -48.76 -3.11 -22.42
CA LEU A 164 -48.13 -1.79 -22.39
C LEU A 164 -49.13 -0.71 -21.95
N SER A 165 -50.37 -0.80 -22.44
CA SER A 165 -51.47 0.07 -22.01
C SER A 165 -51.78 -0.14 -20.52
N SER A 166 -51.71 -1.37 -20.02
CA SER A 166 -51.94 -1.67 -18.59
C SER A 166 -50.87 -1.10 -17.68
N VAL A 167 -49.59 -1.11 -18.10
CA VAL A 167 -48.48 -0.51 -17.36
C VAL A 167 -48.57 1.02 -17.37
N LEU A 168 -48.92 1.61 -18.52
CA LEU A 168 -49.20 3.05 -18.66
C LEU A 168 -50.40 3.51 -17.83
N ASP A 169 -51.46 2.70 -17.75
CA ASP A 169 -52.64 3.02 -16.92
C ASP A 169 -52.33 2.86 -15.42
N ARG A 170 -51.53 1.87 -15.00
CA ARG A 170 -51.04 1.76 -13.60
C ARG A 170 -50.12 2.91 -13.21
N LEU A 171 -49.39 3.50 -14.16
CA LEU A 171 -48.58 4.70 -13.97
C LEU A 171 -49.42 5.97 -13.88
N LYS A 172 -50.60 6.03 -14.52
CA LYS A 172 -51.57 7.13 -14.32
C LYS A 172 -52.22 7.08 -12.94
N ASP A 173 -52.42 5.88 -12.39
CA ASP A 173 -52.94 5.65 -11.03
C ASP A 173 -51.89 5.81 -9.92
N LEU A 174 -50.61 5.92 -10.27
CA LEU A 174 -49.57 6.47 -9.40
C LEU A 174 -49.80 7.97 -9.27
N ASP A 175 -50.83 8.31 -8.50
CA ASP A 175 -51.23 9.66 -8.17
C ASP A 175 -50.01 10.43 -7.67
N ALA A 176 -49.60 11.46 -8.40
CA ALA A 176 -48.46 12.30 -8.05
C ALA A 176 -48.56 12.83 -6.60
N ASN A 177 -49.78 12.89 -6.05
CA ASN A 177 -50.04 13.22 -4.67
C ASN A 177 -49.52 12.18 -3.66
N LYS A 178 -49.63 10.86 -3.93
CA LYS A 178 -49.09 9.80 -3.03
C LYS A 178 -47.56 9.81 -2.97
N ILE A 179 -46.92 10.11 -4.10
CA ILE A 179 -45.45 10.25 -4.17
C ILE A 179 -45.01 11.48 -3.35
N MET A 180 -45.74 12.60 -3.45
CA MET A 180 -45.49 13.80 -2.63
C MET A 180 -45.74 13.55 -1.14
N GLU A 181 -46.77 12.78 -0.77
CA GLU A 181 -47.10 12.43 0.62
C GLU A 181 -45.99 11.56 1.25
N THR A 182 -45.51 10.55 0.52
CA THR A 182 -44.42 9.66 0.96
C THR A 182 -43.08 10.41 1.11
N ILE A 183 -42.84 11.46 0.31
CA ILE A 183 -41.66 12.33 0.42
C ILE A 183 -41.81 13.32 1.58
N ALA A 184 -43.02 13.81 1.84
CA ALA A 184 -43.31 14.71 2.96
C ALA A 184 -43.21 13.99 4.32
N GLU A 185 -43.70 12.76 4.44
CA GLU A 185 -43.61 11.94 5.65
C GLU A 185 -42.15 11.62 6.01
N ARG A 186 -41.29 11.27 5.02
CA ARG A 186 -39.86 11.02 5.26
C ARG A 186 -39.06 12.25 5.72
N LYS A 187 -39.48 13.47 5.34
CA LYS A 187 -38.84 14.70 5.82
C LYS A 187 -39.22 15.04 7.27
N ALA A 188 -40.40 14.61 7.73
CA ALA A 188 -40.84 14.82 9.11
C ALA A 188 -40.15 13.87 10.11
N GLU A 189 -39.71 12.70 9.67
CA GLU A 189 -38.95 11.73 10.50
C GLU A 189 -37.44 12.06 10.63
N THR A 190 -36.96 13.11 9.95
CA THR A 190 -35.54 13.52 9.98
C THR A 190 -35.33 14.87 10.70
N ILE A 191 -36.26 15.28 11.56
CA ILE A 191 -36.11 16.38 12.54
C ILE A 191 -36.28 15.80 13.94
#